data_AF-A0A9E3GJ35-F1
#
_entry.id   AF-A0A9E3GJ35-F1
#
_cell.length_a   1.000
_cell.length_b   1.000
_cell.length_c   1.000
_cell.angle_alpha   90.00
_cell.angle_beta   90.00
_cell.angle_gamma   90.00
#
_symmetry.space_group_name_H-M   'P 1'
#
loop_
_entity.id
_entity.type
_entity.pdbx_description
1 polymer ?
#
loop_
_entity_poly.entity_id
_entity_poly.type
_entity_poly.pdbx_seq_one_letter_code
_entity_poly.pdbx_strand_id
1 'polypeptide(L)'
;MFELPKLNYPKNALTPAMSEETLDLHHGKHHQTYITNLNNLIKDTPLAKNSLEEIVKQTAKDASKAAIFNNAGQHWNHILFWNCMKPKGGGAMP
;
A
#
# COMPACT_ATOMS: atom_id res chain seq x y z
N MET A 1 -0.95 14.52 0.18
CA MET A 1 -0.33 13.69 -0.88
C MET A 1 0.36 12.52 -0.22
N PHE A 2 0.38 11.36 -0.89
CA PHE A 2 0.88 10.10 -0.34
C PHE A 2 2.26 9.74 -0.90
N GLU A 3 3.05 9.02 -0.11
CA GLU A 3 4.40 8.59 -0.44
C GLU A 3 4.58 7.11 -0.13
N LEU A 4 5.54 6.46 -0.81
CA LEU A 4 5.85 5.07 -0.57
C LEU A 4 6.50 4.91 0.81
N PRO A 5 5.88 4.20 1.77
CA PRO A 5 6.47 4.01 3.09
C PRO A 5 7.74 3.19 2.96
N LYS A 6 8.77 3.52 3.73
CA LYS A 6 9.96 2.66 3.81
C LYS A 6 9.60 1.34 4.49
N LEU A 7 10.19 0.25 4.02
CA LEU A 7 10.11 -1.03 4.72
C LEU A 7 10.90 -0.95 6.03
N ASN A 8 10.36 -1.56 7.08
CA ASN A 8 11.02 -1.65 8.40
C ASN A 8 12.09 -2.75 8.46
N TYR A 9 12.43 -3.34 7.32
CA TYR A 9 13.43 -4.39 7.17
C TYR A 9 14.10 -4.30 5.80
N PRO A 10 15.35 -4.79 5.67
CA PRO A 10 16.04 -4.91 4.38
C PRO A 10 15.27 -5.80 3.39
N LYS A 11 15.45 -5.59 2.09
CA LYS A 11 14.71 -6.31 1.04
C LYS A 11 15.01 -7.81 0.98
N ASN A 12 16.20 -8.23 1.42
CA ASN A 12 16.56 -9.63 1.52
C ASN A 12 16.18 -10.27 2.86
N ALA A 13 15.59 -9.53 3.81
CA ALA A 13 15.41 -9.99 5.18
C ALA A 13 14.28 -11.03 5.35
N LEU A 14 13.45 -11.23 4.32
CA LEU A 14 12.37 -12.23 4.31
C LEU A 14 12.75 -13.52 3.58
N THR A 15 13.96 -13.61 3.02
CA THR A 15 14.45 -14.84 2.37
C THR A 15 14.65 -15.96 3.41
N PRO A 16 14.30 -17.24 3.10
CA PRO A 16 13.81 -17.74 1.81
C PRO A 16 12.29 -17.65 1.60
N ALA A 17 11.52 -17.18 2.59
CA ALA A 17 10.06 -17.14 2.51
C ALA A 17 9.54 -16.16 1.45
N MET A 18 10.29 -15.07 1.20
CA MET A 18 10.02 -14.12 0.12
C MET A 18 11.34 -13.59 -0.44
N SER A 19 11.45 -13.54 -1.77
CA SER A 19 12.66 -13.09 -2.46
C SER A 19 12.80 -11.57 -2.44
N GLU A 20 14.04 -11.07 -2.52
CA GLU A 20 14.32 -9.65 -2.71
C GLU A 20 13.65 -9.08 -3.96
N GLU A 21 13.67 -9.83 -5.07
CA GLU A 21 12.98 -9.46 -6.31
C GLU A 21 11.48 -9.25 -6.11
N THR A 22 10.84 -10.08 -5.27
CA THR A 22 9.42 -9.89 -4.93
C THR A 22 9.22 -8.55 -4.22
N LEU A 23 10.10 -8.15 -3.31
CA LEU A 23 9.99 -6.87 -2.61
C LEU A 23 10.25 -5.70 -3.58
N ASP A 24 11.23 -5.82 -4.48
CA ASP A 24 11.50 -4.81 -5.50
C ASP A 24 10.30 -4.56 -6.42
N LEU A 25 9.64 -5.62 -6.87
CA LEU A 25 8.49 -5.50 -7.76
C LEU A 25 7.22 -5.11 -6.99
N HIS A 26 6.96 -5.73 -5.85
CA HIS A 26 5.69 -5.57 -5.13
C HIS A 26 5.66 -4.26 -4.30
N HIS A 27 6.72 -3.97 -3.54
CA HIS A 27 6.82 -2.70 -2.81
C HIS A 27 7.31 -1.57 -3.74
N GLY A 28 8.39 -1.80 -4.48
CA GLY A 28 9.03 -0.74 -5.27
C GLY A 28 8.26 -0.31 -6.53
N LYS A 29 7.49 -1.19 -7.16
CA LYS A 29 6.71 -0.86 -8.37
C LYS A 29 5.21 -0.88 -8.16
N HIS A 30 4.67 -1.99 -7.66
CA HIS A 30 3.22 -2.18 -7.57
C HIS A 30 2.59 -1.23 -6.55
N HIS A 31 3.11 -1.19 -5.32
CA HIS A 31 2.65 -0.25 -4.29
C HIS A 31 2.87 1.22 -4.72
N GLN A 32 4.02 1.54 -5.32
CA GLN A 32 4.30 2.87 -5.87
C GLN A 32 3.29 3.28 -6.95
N THR A 33 2.86 2.35 -7.80
CA THR A 33 1.87 2.62 -8.87
C THR A 33 0.53 3.05 -8.27
N TYR A 34 0.06 2.37 -7.22
CA TYR A 34 -1.17 2.77 -6.52
C TYR A 34 -1.07 4.19 -5.95
N ILE A 35 0.07 4.55 -5.37
CA ILE A 35 0.32 5.88 -4.81
C ILE A 35 0.34 6.94 -5.91
N THR A 36 1.06 6.71 -6.99
CA THR A 36 1.13 7.62 -8.14
C THR A 36 -0.26 7.87 -8.74
N ASN A 37 -1.04 6.80 -8.95
CA ASN A 37 -2.39 6.90 -9.47
C ASN A 37 -3.33 7.63 -8.51
N LEU A 38 -3.30 7.28 -7.22
CA LEU A 38 -4.10 7.95 -6.19
C LEU A 38 -3.82 9.44 -6.16
N ASN A 39 -2.54 9.83 -6.09
CA ASN A 39 -2.11 11.21 -6.08
C ASN A 39 -2.61 11.97 -7.32
N ASN A 40 -2.51 11.37 -8.51
CA ASN A 40 -3.02 11.97 -9.75
C ASN A 40 -4.54 12.15 -9.76
N LEU A 41 -5.28 11.20 -9.18
CA LEU A 41 -6.74 11.26 -9.13
C LEU A 41 -7.27 12.31 -8.13
N ILE A 42 -6.50 12.63 -7.08
CA ILE A 42 -6.99 13.52 -6.00
C ILE A 42 -6.39 14.93 -6.00
N LYS A 43 -5.26 15.17 -6.68
CA LYS A 43 -4.42 16.39 -6.53
C LYS A 43 -5.16 17.73 -6.65
N ASP A 44 -6.23 17.79 -7.43
CA ASP A 44 -7.03 19.00 -7.67
C ASP A 44 -8.45 18.89 -7.09
N THR A 45 -8.62 18.03 -6.08
CA THR A 45 -9.90 17.75 -5.43
C THR A 45 -9.81 18.03 -3.92
N PRO A 46 -10.95 18.19 -3.21
CA PRO A 46 -10.95 18.29 -1.75
C PRO A 46 -10.26 17.10 -1.05
N LEU A 47 -10.27 15.91 -1.67
CA LEU A 47 -9.69 14.70 -1.12
C LEU A 47 -8.17 14.78 -0.95
N ALA A 48 -7.47 15.70 -1.64
CA ALA A 48 -6.02 15.88 -1.48
C ALA A 48 -5.59 16.26 -0.05
N LYS A 49 -6.53 16.78 0.75
CA LYS A 49 -6.33 17.21 2.15
C LYS A 49 -6.70 16.14 3.17
N ASN A 50 -7.33 15.05 2.73
CA ASN A 50 -7.79 13.98 3.60
C ASN A 50 -6.68 12.96 3.91
N SER A 51 -6.83 12.29 5.04
CA SER A 51 -6.05 11.08 5.35
C SER A 51 -6.43 9.93 4.41
N LEU A 52 -5.57 8.91 4.33
CA LEU A 52 -5.80 7.75 3.49
C LEU A 52 -7.10 7.02 3.89
N GLU A 53 -7.30 6.80 5.18
CA GLU A 53 -8.48 6.15 5.75
C GLU A 53 -9.77 6.91 5.45
N GLU A 54 -9.73 8.24 5.53
CA GLU A 54 -10.88 9.08 5.18
C GLU A 54 -11.23 8.94 3.69
N ILE A 55 -10.23 8.95 2.80
CA ILE A 55 -10.46 8.76 1.36
C ILE A 55 -11.10 7.39 1.11
N VAL A 56 -10.56 6.32 1.69
CA VAL A 56 -11.13 4.97 1.57
C VAL A 56 -12.60 4.96 2.02
N LYS A 57 -12.90 5.51 3.20
CA LYS A 57 -14.28 5.55 3.74
C LYS A 57 -15.23 6.39 2.88
N GLN A 58 -14.80 7.56 2.42
CA GLN A 58 -15.63 8.49 1.64
C GLN A 58 -15.92 7.98 0.23
N THR A 59 -15.05 7.16 -0.34
CA THR A 59 -15.18 6.63 -1.71
C THR A 59 -15.81 5.24 -1.79
N ALA A 60 -15.89 4.51 -0.67
CA ALA A 60 -16.29 3.10 -0.63
C ALA A 60 -17.69 2.77 -1.18
N LYS A 61 -18.61 3.74 -1.20
CA LYS A 61 -20.01 3.53 -1.64
C LYS A 61 -20.38 4.31 -2.90
N ASP A 62 -19.39 4.93 -3.54
CA ASP A 62 -19.60 5.76 -4.72
C ASP A 62 -18.93 5.10 -5.92
N ALA A 63 -19.75 4.48 -6.78
CA ALA A 63 -19.27 3.79 -7.99
C ALA A 63 -18.50 4.74 -8.93
N SER A 64 -18.81 6.03 -8.93
CA SER A 64 -18.06 7.03 -9.73
C SER A 64 -16.65 7.27 -9.21
N LYS A 65 -16.37 6.90 -7.95
CA LYS A 65 -15.07 7.02 -7.29
C LYS A 65 -14.34 5.69 -7.15
N ALA A 66 -14.78 4.64 -7.84
CA ALA A 66 -14.18 3.31 -7.76
C ALA A 66 -12.66 3.31 -8.01
N ALA A 67 -12.18 4.13 -8.96
CA ALA A 67 -10.74 4.27 -9.21
C ALA A 67 -9.98 4.85 -8.01
N ILE A 68 -10.53 5.85 -7.33
CA ILE A 68 -9.93 6.44 -6.12
C ILE A 68 -9.96 5.41 -4.99
N PHE A 69 -11.12 4.78 -4.76
CA PHE A 69 -11.28 3.74 -3.74
C PHE A 69 -10.28 2.61 -3.92
N ASN A 70 -10.13 2.09 -5.15
CA ASN A 70 -9.23 0.97 -5.43
C ASN A 70 -7.77 1.34 -5.17
N ASN A 71 -7.30 2.52 -5.60
CA ASN A 71 -5.90 2.91 -5.37
C ASN A 71 -5.63 3.28 -3.90
N ALA A 72 -6.57 3.95 -3.22
CA ALA A 72 -6.47 4.26 -1.80
C ALA A 72 -6.51 2.99 -0.93
N GLY A 73 -7.45 2.10 -1.21
CA GLY A 73 -7.59 0.82 -0.53
C GLY A 73 -6.35 -0.06 -0.73
N GLN A 74 -5.82 -0.12 -1.95
CA GLN A 74 -4.60 -0.88 -2.20
C GLN A 74 -3.38 -0.27 -1.51
N HIS A 75 -3.22 1.05 -1.49
CA HIS A 75 -2.16 1.70 -0.71
C HIS A 75 -2.27 1.33 0.79
N TRP A 76 -3.49 1.40 1.35
CA TRP A 76 -3.75 1.05 2.74
C TRP A 76 -3.45 -0.43 3.04
N ASN A 77 -3.94 -1.33 2.18
CA ASN A 77 -3.73 -2.78 2.31
C ASN A 77 -2.24 -3.14 2.31
N HIS A 78 -1.44 -2.48 1.47
CA HIS A 78 0.00 -2.75 1.39
C HIS A 78 0.74 -2.22 2.62
N ILE A 79 0.39 -1.04 3.14
CA ILE A 79 0.93 -0.55 4.43
C ILE A 79 0.72 -1.61 5.52
N LEU A 80 -0.49 -2.16 5.63
CA LEU A 80 -0.78 -3.22 6.59
C LEU A 80 0.03 -4.49 6.30
N PHE A 81 0.04 -4.97 5.05
CA PHE A 81 0.73 -6.19 4.63
C PHE A 81 2.21 -6.19 5.02
N TRP A 82 2.92 -5.09 4.75
CA TRP A 82 4.35 -5.00 5.10
C TRP A 82 4.59 -5.03 6.62
N ASN A 83 3.67 -4.47 7.40
CA ASN A 83 3.73 -4.47 8.87
C ASN A 83 3.31 -5.80 9.50
N CYS A 84 2.56 -6.64 8.79
CA CYS A 84 2.24 -8.00 9.23
C CYS A 84 3.43 -8.97 9.12
N MET A 85 4.50 -8.57 8.43
CA MET A 85 5.67 -9.41 8.21
C MET A 85 6.87 -8.91 9.02
N LYS A 86 7.73 -9.86 9.41
CA LYS A 86 9.03 -9.58 10.02
C LYS A 86 10.03 -10.68 9.67
N PRO A 87 11.35 -10.38 9.64
CA PRO A 87 12.38 -11.40 9.55
C PRO A 87 12.24 -12.40 10.70
N LYS A 88 12.43 -13.71 10.41
CA LYS A 88 12.24 -14.80 11.39
C LYS A 88 10.86 -14.76 12.08
N GLY A 89 9.82 -14.38 11.33
CA GLY A 89 8.43 -14.43 11.77
C GLY A 89 7.86 -15.85 11.80
N GLY A 90 6.54 -15.95 11.96
CA GLY A 90 5.86 -17.24 12.12
C GLY A 90 5.96 -17.79 13.54
N GLY A 91 5.85 -19.11 13.65
CA GLY A 91 5.85 -19.91 14.88
C GLY A 91 5.76 -21.39 14.51
N ALA A 92 5.48 -22.26 15.48
CA ALA A 92 5.13 -23.64 15.14
C ALA A 92 3.89 -23.60 14.23
N MET A 93 3.93 -24.34 13.12
CA MET A 93 2.71 -24.66 12.39
C MET A 93 1.77 -25.38 13.38
N PRO A 94 0.50 -24.95 13.49
CA PRO A 94 -0.46 -25.63 14.35
C PRO A 94 -0.66 -27.09 13.93
#